data_AF-A0A455U8W8-F1
#
_entry.id   AF-A0A455U8W8-F1
#
_cell.length_a   1.000
_cell.length_b   1.000
_cell.length_c   1.000
_cell.angle_alpha   90.00
_cell.angle_beta   90.00
_cell.angle_gamma   90.00
#
_symmetry.space_group_name_H-M   'P 1'
#
loop_
_entity.id
_entity.type
_entity.pdbx_description
1 polymer ?
#
loop_
_entity_poly.entity_id
_entity_poly.type
_entity_poly.pdbx_seq_one_letter_code
_entity_poly.pdbx_strand_id
1 'polypeptide(L)'
;MFTLANKKSVLARGALGLTLLLMLTSANADDPARCAVDDRDREVCLHNAAQRIATLSPGATELTYAAGAGAQVVAVVSYSDYPPEARQVASVGSHTRIDLEASGAGARFGDWLGDGESGRAT
;
A
#
# COMPACT_ATOMS: atom_id res chain seq x y z
N MET A 1 7.88 -60.61 28.68
CA MET A 1 9.00 -59.65 28.91
C MET A 1 9.23 -58.95 27.57
N PHE A 2 9.35 -57.61 27.51
CA PHE A 2 9.19 -56.72 26.32
C PHE A 2 7.71 -56.42 26.00
N THR A 3 7.19 -55.20 25.85
CA THR A 3 7.72 -53.82 25.75
C THR A 3 6.57 -52.88 26.10
N LEU A 4 6.70 -52.03 27.13
CA LEU A 4 5.72 -50.94 27.40
C LEU A 4 6.38 -49.60 27.73
N ALA A 5 7.72 -49.52 27.67
CA ALA A 5 8.46 -48.31 27.97
C ALA A 5 8.91 -47.60 26.68
N ASN A 6 8.01 -46.89 25.96
CA ASN A 6 8.43 -45.74 25.13
C ASN A 6 7.36 -44.90 24.39
N LYS A 7 6.08 -44.89 24.79
CA LYS A 7 5.08 -44.10 24.04
C LYS A 7 5.29 -42.57 24.16
N LYS A 8 5.80 -42.09 25.30
CA LYS A 8 6.00 -40.65 25.60
C LYS A 8 7.19 -40.02 24.84
N SER A 9 8.26 -40.77 24.62
CA SER A 9 9.47 -40.29 23.94
C SER A 9 9.34 -40.27 22.41
N VAL A 10 8.52 -41.17 21.84
CA VAL A 10 8.16 -41.15 20.42
C VAL A 10 7.29 -39.94 20.10
N LEU A 11 6.34 -39.60 20.99
CA LEU A 11 5.50 -38.39 20.86
C LEU A 11 6.35 -37.10 20.94
N ALA A 12 7.31 -37.03 21.86
CA ALA A 12 8.20 -35.87 22.01
C ALA A 12 9.13 -35.68 20.81
N ARG A 13 9.67 -36.77 20.23
CA ARG A 13 10.52 -36.72 19.03
C ARG A 13 9.75 -36.36 17.77
N GLY A 14 8.52 -36.86 17.64
CA GLY A 14 7.61 -36.48 16.54
C GLY A 14 7.22 -35.01 16.62
N ALA A 15 6.93 -34.49 17.82
CA ALA A 15 6.64 -33.08 18.04
C ALA A 15 7.86 -32.20 17.72
N LEU A 16 9.06 -32.56 18.19
CA LEU A 16 10.28 -31.80 17.87
C LEU A 16 10.59 -31.78 16.37
N GLY A 17 10.44 -32.93 15.70
CA GLY A 17 10.66 -33.05 14.25
C GLY A 17 9.67 -32.24 13.43
N LEU A 18 8.38 -32.26 13.81
CA LEU A 18 7.33 -31.48 13.14
C LEU A 18 7.50 -29.97 13.38
N THR A 19 7.92 -29.56 14.57
CA THR A 19 8.19 -28.14 14.90
C THR A 19 9.42 -27.63 14.15
N LEU A 20 10.47 -28.46 14.02
CA LEU A 20 11.66 -28.13 13.24
C LEU A 20 11.35 -28.07 11.74
N LEU A 21 10.49 -28.96 11.23
CA LEU A 21 10.03 -28.94 9.83
C LEU A 21 9.19 -27.68 9.52
N LEU A 22 8.34 -27.22 10.44
CA LEU A 22 7.57 -25.97 10.29
C LEU A 22 8.46 -24.71 10.28
N MET A 23 9.58 -24.73 11.00
CA MET A 23 10.53 -23.61 11.04
C MET A 23 11.39 -23.51 9.77
N LEU A 24 11.59 -24.61 9.04
CA LEU A 24 12.36 -24.60 7.78
C LEU A 24 11.58 -24.01 6.59
N THR A 25 10.28 -23.81 6.70
CA THR A 25 9.43 -23.29 5.62
C THR A 25 9.19 -21.78 5.69
N SER A 26 10.01 -21.03 6.43
CA SER A 26 10.01 -19.56 6.36
C SER A 26 10.53 -19.11 5.00
N ALA A 27 9.67 -19.13 3.99
CA ALA A 27 9.93 -18.49 2.71
C ALA A 27 10.02 -16.97 2.96
N ASN A 28 11.18 -16.38 2.66
CA ASN A 28 11.29 -14.93 2.56
C ASN A 28 10.37 -14.51 1.40
N ALA A 29 9.28 -13.83 1.73
CA ALA A 29 8.44 -13.21 0.72
C ALA A 29 9.14 -11.91 0.28
N ASP A 30 9.96 -12.01 -0.77
CA ASP A 30 10.31 -10.83 -1.55
C ASP A 30 9.01 -10.34 -2.21
N ASP A 31 8.46 -9.21 -1.75
CA ASP A 31 7.34 -8.55 -2.45
C ASP A 31 7.94 -7.79 -3.65
N PRO A 32 7.78 -8.28 -4.89
CA PRO A 32 8.40 -7.64 -6.03
C PRO A 32 7.82 -6.25 -6.21
N ALA A 33 8.68 -5.27 -6.54
CA ALA A 33 8.23 -3.92 -6.82
C ALA A 33 7.15 -3.92 -7.92
N ARG A 34 6.07 -3.15 -7.73
CA ARG A 34 5.03 -2.95 -8.74
C ARG A 34 5.43 -1.77 -9.62
N CYS A 35 5.81 -2.04 -10.86
CA CYS A 35 6.26 -1.03 -11.81
C CYS A 35 5.21 -0.77 -12.90
N ALA A 36 5.09 0.48 -13.33
CA ALA A 36 4.27 0.89 -14.46
C ALA A 36 5.00 2.01 -15.24
N VAL A 37 4.81 2.05 -16.55
CA VAL A 37 5.31 3.15 -17.40
C VAL A 37 4.21 4.19 -17.56
N ASP A 38 4.54 5.46 -17.30
CA ASP A 38 3.61 6.58 -17.43
C ASP A 38 3.51 7.14 -18.86
N ASP A 39 2.67 8.16 -19.04
CA ASP A 39 2.43 8.84 -20.31
C ASP A 39 3.63 9.66 -20.83
N ARG A 40 4.69 9.78 -20.03
CA ARG A 40 5.95 10.45 -20.36
C ARG A 40 7.10 9.45 -20.52
N ASP A 41 6.77 8.17 -20.73
CA ASP A 41 7.72 7.06 -20.86
C ASP A 41 8.63 6.87 -19.64
N ARG A 42 8.19 7.30 -18.44
CA ARG A 42 8.93 7.08 -17.20
C ARG A 42 8.43 5.82 -16.51
N GLU A 43 9.36 4.96 -16.12
CA GLU A 43 9.06 3.83 -15.26
C GLU A 43 8.95 4.29 -13.81
N VAL A 44 7.82 3.98 -13.18
CA VAL A 44 7.52 4.28 -11.78
C VAL A 44 7.30 2.96 -11.05
N CYS A 45 8.14 2.69 -10.06
CA CYS A 45 8.10 1.46 -9.26
C CYS A 45 7.71 1.76 -7.81
N LEU A 46 6.76 0.99 -7.28
CA LEU A 46 6.39 0.97 -5.88
C LEU A 46 6.95 -0.29 -5.21
N HIS A 47 7.88 -0.11 -4.28
CA HIS A 47 8.46 -1.22 -3.49
C HIS A 47 7.57 -1.66 -2.33
N ASN A 48 6.57 -0.85 -1.98
CA ASN A 48 5.57 -1.14 -0.95
C ASN A 48 4.21 -0.69 -1.48
N ALA A 49 3.13 -1.20 -0.89
CA ALA A 49 1.78 -0.71 -1.20
C ALA A 49 1.69 0.82 -1.03
N ALA A 50 1.02 1.50 -1.97
CA ALA A 50 0.85 2.94 -1.93
C ALA A 50 0.11 3.37 -0.65
N GLN A 51 0.73 4.27 0.12
CA GLN A 51 0.17 4.75 1.40
C GLN A 51 -0.60 6.07 1.26
N ARG A 52 -0.33 6.83 0.19
CA ARG A 52 -0.91 8.15 -0.07
C ARG A 52 -1.23 8.27 -1.55
N ILE A 53 -2.47 8.60 -1.85
CA ILE A 53 -3.00 8.67 -3.21
C ILE A 53 -3.65 10.03 -3.42
N ALA A 54 -3.26 10.72 -4.49
CA ALA A 54 -3.93 11.91 -4.98
C ALA A 54 -4.64 11.56 -6.30
N THR A 55 -5.96 11.75 -6.36
CA THR A 55 -6.74 11.42 -7.56
C THR A 55 -7.00 12.67 -8.39
N LEU A 56 -6.63 12.59 -9.67
CA LEU A 56 -6.68 13.73 -10.59
C LEU A 56 -7.90 13.72 -11.50
N SER A 57 -8.89 12.84 -11.27
CA SER A 57 -10.20 12.86 -11.94
C SER A 57 -11.30 12.24 -11.08
N PRO A 58 -12.58 12.62 -11.28
CA PRO A 58 -13.69 11.96 -10.59
C PRO A 58 -13.67 10.45 -10.84
N GLY A 59 -13.52 10.03 -12.10
CA GLY A 59 -13.42 8.60 -12.44
C GLY A 59 -12.23 7.88 -11.77
N ALA A 60 -11.06 8.52 -11.65
CA ALA A 60 -9.93 7.94 -10.91
C ALA A 60 -10.24 7.82 -9.41
N THR A 61 -10.96 8.78 -8.84
CA THR A 61 -11.44 8.73 -7.46
C THR A 61 -12.34 7.51 -7.27
N GLU A 62 -13.37 7.35 -8.10
CA GLU A 62 -14.30 6.23 -8.02
C GLU A 62 -13.59 4.88 -8.13
N LEU A 63 -12.69 4.72 -9.11
CA LEU A 63 -11.92 3.49 -9.29
C LEU A 63 -11.03 3.17 -8.09
N THR A 64 -10.42 4.18 -7.49
CA THR A 64 -9.54 4.00 -6.32
C THR A 64 -10.34 3.52 -5.10
N TYR A 65 -11.51 4.12 -4.86
CA TYR A 65 -12.41 3.67 -3.80
C TYR A 65 -12.97 2.27 -4.08
N ALA A 66 -13.37 1.98 -5.32
CA ALA A 66 -13.84 0.66 -5.73
C ALA A 66 -12.77 -0.43 -5.59
N ALA A 67 -11.50 -0.07 -5.77
CA ALA A 67 -10.35 -0.95 -5.53
C ALA A 67 -10.04 -1.18 -4.04
N GLY A 68 -10.79 -0.56 -3.12
CA GLY A 68 -10.60 -0.67 -1.67
C GLY A 68 -9.49 0.24 -1.12
N ALA A 69 -8.94 1.14 -1.93
CA ALA A 69 -7.84 2.03 -1.56
C ALA A 69 -8.32 3.43 -1.11
N GLY A 70 -9.60 3.57 -0.75
CA GLY A 70 -10.20 4.85 -0.34
C GLY A 70 -9.57 5.47 0.90
N ALA A 71 -9.06 4.64 1.83
CA ALA A 71 -8.43 5.10 3.07
C ALA A 71 -7.06 5.77 2.85
N GLN A 72 -6.42 5.49 1.71
CA GLN A 72 -5.13 6.07 1.33
C GLN A 72 -5.29 7.36 0.51
N VAL A 73 -6.51 7.76 0.17
CA VAL A 73 -6.76 8.98 -0.62
C VAL A 73 -6.60 10.21 0.28
N VAL A 74 -5.60 11.03 -0.03
CA VAL A 74 -5.27 12.26 0.72
C VAL A 74 -5.67 13.53 0.00
N ALA A 75 -5.93 13.45 -1.30
CA ALA A 75 -6.31 14.58 -2.15
C ALA A 75 -7.19 14.12 -3.32
N VAL A 76 -8.22 14.92 -3.62
CA VAL A 76 -9.11 14.74 -4.77
C VAL A 76 -9.23 16.03 -5.56
N VAL A 77 -9.78 15.96 -6.76
CA VAL A 77 -10.11 17.13 -7.59
C VAL A 77 -11.56 17.55 -7.40
N SER A 78 -11.88 18.80 -7.77
CA SER A 78 -13.25 19.30 -7.73
C SER A 78 -14.23 18.37 -8.44
N TYR A 79 -15.46 18.30 -7.94
CA TYR A 79 -16.51 17.42 -8.44
C TYR A 79 -16.27 15.90 -8.26
N SER A 80 -15.23 15.49 -7.50
CA SER A 80 -15.08 14.10 -7.05
C SER A 80 -16.00 13.84 -5.85
N ASP A 81 -17.28 13.63 -6.14
CA ASP A 81 -18.35 13.62 -5.14
C ASP A 81 -18.91 12.22 -4.84
N TYR A 82 -18.35 11.19 -5.49
CA TYR A 82 -18.63 9.77 -5.25
C TYR A 82 -17.32 8.99 -4.98
N PRO A 83 -17.33 8.04 -4.02
CA PRO A 83 -18.41 7.78 -3.07
C PRO A 83 -18.55 8.94 -2.04
N PRO A 84 -19.62 9.00 -1.22
CA PRO A 84 -19.86 10.15 -0.33
C PRO A 84 -18.70 10.51 0.59
N GLU A 85 -17.85 9.53 0.93
CA GLU A 85 -16.63 9.69 1.72
C GLU A 85 -15.60 10.58 1.00
N ALA A 86 -15.54 10.57 -0.33
CA ALA A 86 -14.61 11.37 -1.12
C ALA A 86 -14.83 12.89 -0.94
N ARG A 87 -16.06 13.31 -0.57
CA ARG A 87 -16.40 14.72 -0.30
C ARG A 87 -15.69 15.29 0.93
N GLN A 88 -15.19 14.41 1.80
CA GLN A 88 -14.48 14.80 3.03
C GLN A 88 -12.97 14.94 2.81
N VAL A 89 -12.46 14.47 1.68
CA VAL A 89 -11.05 14.54 1.32
C VAL A 89 -10.71 15.93 0.81
N ALA A 90 -9.50 16.41 1.11
CA ALA A 90 -9.02 17.72 0.65
C ALA A 90 -9.08 17.83 -0.88
N SER A 91 -9.66 18.93 -1.39
CA SER A 91 -9.70 19.20 -2.82
C SER A 91 -8.51 20.05 -3.28
N VAL A 92 -7.78 19.60 -4.30
CA VAL A 92 -6.63 20.32 -4.89
C VAL A 92 -7.01 21.22 -6.07
N GLY A 93 -8.29 21.48 -6.30
CA GLY A 93 -8.80 22.32 -7.40
C GLY A 93 -9.41 21.55 -8.57
N SER A 94 -9.72 22.24 -9.68
CA SER A 94 -10.51 21.74 -10.82
C SER A 94 -9.64 21.31 -12.02
N HIS A 95 -10.12 20.44 -12.91
CA HIS A 95 -9.36 19.97 -14.10
C HIS A 95 -8.96 21.06 -15.09
N THR A 96 -9.73 22.15 -15.15
CA THR A 96 -9.49 23.28 -16.06
C THR A 96 -8.54 24.33 -15.48
N ARG A 97 -8.30 24.25 -14.17
CA ARG A 97 -7.28 24.97 -13.41
C ARG A 97 -6.94 24.08 -12.24
N ILE A 98 -5.90 23.25 -12.38
CA ILE A 98 -5.15 22.82 -11.18
C ILE A 98 -4.75 24.14 -10.56
N ASP A 99 -5.50 24.53 -9.54
CA ASP A 99 -5.39 25.86 -9.00
C ASP A 99 -4.15 25.82 -8.14
N LEU A 100 -3.01 26.17 -8.75
CA LEU A 100 -1.75 26.34 -8.02
C LEU A 100 -1.90 27.41 -6.92
N GLU A 101 -3.00 28.18 -6.91
CA GLU A 101 -3.39 29.11 -5.85
C GLU A 101 -4.38 28.52 -4.82
N ALA A 102 -5.01 27.35 -5.05
CA ALA A 102 -5.63 26.57 -3.97
C ALA A 102 -4.56 25.93 -3.04
N SER A 103 -3.28 26.00 -3.43
CA SER A 103 -2.13 25.93 -2.52
C SER A 103 -2.09 27.08 -1.49
N GLY A 104 -3.04 28.02 -1.54
CA GLY A 104 -3.18 29.20 -0.69
C GLY A 104 -3.65 28.94 0.75
N ALA A 105 -3.37 27.77 1.29
CA ALA A 105 -3.15 27.56 2.72
C ALA A 105 -1.70 27.10 2.96
N GLY A 106 -0.72 27.71 2.27
CA GLY A 106 0.70 27.52 2.53
C GLY A 106 1.23 26.09 2.38
N ALA A 107 0.52 25.20 1.67
CA ALA A 107 0.86 23.80 1.53
C ALA A 107 1.18 23.48 0.05
N ARG A 108 2.46 23.23 -0.24
CA ARG A 108 2.93 22.74 -1.56
C ARG A 108 2.27 21.38 -1.84
N PHE A 109 2.12 20.99 -3.11
CA PHE A 109 1.67 19.63 -3.48
C PHE A 109 2.48 18.53 -2.77
N GLY A 110 3.78 18.79 -2.51
CA GLY A 110 4.64 17.93 -1.69
C GLY A 110 4.25 17.84 -0.22
N ASP A 111 3.64 18.88 0.36
CA ASP A 111 3.23 18.92 1.77
C ASP A 111 2.03 17.97 2.01
N TRP A 112 1.19 17.77 0.99
CA TRP A 112 0.09 16.78 0.99
C TRP A 112 0.54 15.35 0.76
N LEU A 113 1.74 15.15 0.22
CA LEU A 113 2.33 13.83 -0.05
C LEU A 113 3.40 13.45 0.97
N GLY A 114 3.88 14.40 1.79
CA GLY A 114 4.93 14.25 2.80
C GLY A 114 6.11 13.46 2.27
N ASP A 115 7.10 14.20 1.77
CA ASP A 115 8.51 13.84 1.71
C ASP A 115 8.83 12.35 1.97
N GLY A 116 8.50 11.53 0.96
CA GLY A 116 8.98 10.16 0.81
C GLY A 116 10.46 10.12 0.40
N GLU A 117 11.33 10.89 1.07
CA GLU A 117 12.78 10.69 1.03
C GLU A 117 13.16 9.47 1.90
N SER A 118 12.60 8.30 1.60
CA SER A 118 13.05 7.01 2.12
C SER A 118 13.16 6.06 0.96
N GLY A 119 14.38 5.93 0.42
CA GLY A 119 14.65 5.04 -0.70
C GLY A 119 15.84 5.42 -1.59
N ARG A 120 16.60 6.48 -1.29
CA ARG A 120 17.90 6.69 -1.93
C ARG A 120 18.87 5.66 -1.35
N ALA A 121 18.94 4.51 -2.00
CA ALA A 121 19.96 3.50 -1.77
C ALA A 121 21.34 4.14 -1.98
N THR A 122 22.11 4.20 -0.89
CA THR A 122 23.57 4.25 -0.87
C THR A 122 24.07 3.09 -0.05
#